data_AF-A0A916Z1C6-F1
#
_entry.id   AF-A0A916Z1C6-F1
#
_cell.length_a   1.000
_cell.length_b   1.000
_cell.length_c   1.000
_cell.angle_alpha   90.00
_cell.angle_beta   90.00
_cell.angle_gamma   90.00
#
_symmetry.space_group_name_H-M   'P 1'
#
loop_
_entity.id
_entity.type
_entity.pdbx_description
1 polymer ?
#
loop_
_entity_poly.entity_id
_entity_poly.type
_entity_poly.pdbx_seq_one_letter_code
_entity_poly.pdbx_strand_id
1 'polypeptide(L)'
;MAERYGGDPERAELAAILHDVAKYWQTSRMEAVIREQGLPADLLLYDKELWHAPVGAFVAEHHFGITDSMVLDAIRYHTSGREDMTLMDKIVCLADYMEPGREFPGVDHIRELSGHDLNKALIAGFDSTITYLLAQGKRIYPLTIAARNDLIVKAREA
;
A
#
# COMPACT_ATOMS: atom_id res chain seq x y z
N MET A 1 1.78 -14.82 4.23
CA MET A 1 0.83 -14.03 5.04
C MET A 1 -0.60 -14.47 4.84
N ALA A 2 -1.08 -14.62 3.60
CA ALA A 2 -2.44 -15.04 3.29
C ALA A 2 -2.88 -16.28 4.09
N GLU A 3 -2.11 -17.37 4.04
CA GLU A 3 -2.40 -18.60 4.80
C GLU A 3 -2.51 -18.36 6.32
N ARG A 4 -1.64 -17.53 6.90
CA ARG A 4 -1.63 -17.24 8.35
C ARG A 4 -2.90 -16.50 8.79
N TYR A 5 -3.39 -15.58 7.97
CA TYR A 5 -4.49 -14.68 8.31
C TYR A 5 -5.82 -15.04 7.61
N GLY A 6 -5.89 -16.19 6.94
CA GLY A 6 -7.09 -16.66 6.25
C GLY A 6 -7.43 -15.90 4.96
N GLY A 7 -6.44 -15.26 4.33
CA GLY A 7 -6.58 -14.66 3.00
C GLY A 7 -6.42 -15.70 1.88
N ASP A 8 -6.90 -15.36 0.69
CA ASP A 8 -6.74 -16.16 -0.53
C ASP A 8 -5.29 -16.11 -1.04
N PRO A 9 -4.54 -17.22 -1.03
CA PRO A 9 -3.13 -17.22 -1.44
C PRO A 9 -2.92 -16.88 -2.92
N GLU A 10 -3.81 -17.30 -3.83
CA GLU A 10 -3.66 -17.06 -5.27
C GLU A 10 -3.87 -15.57 -5.60
N ARG A 11 -4.89 -14.96 -4.99
CA ARG A 11 -5.12 -13.51 -5.12
C ARG A 11 -3.98 -12.71 -4.50
N ALA A 12 -3.48 -13.13 -3.34
CA ALA A 12 -2.38 -12.45 -2.67
C ALA A 12 -1.07 -12.55 -3.46
N GLU A 13 -0.78 -13.71 -4.05
CA GLU A 13 0.37 -13.91 -4.94
C GLU A 13 0.28 -12.99 -6.16
N LEU A 14 -0.87 -12.97 -6.84
CA LEU A 14 -1.08 -12.14 -8.02
C LEU A 14 -0.90 -10.65 -7.70
N ALA A 15 -1.49 -10.17 -6.61
CA ALA A 15 -1.32 -8.79 -6.16
C ALA A 15 0.13 -8.49 -5.79
N ALA A 16 0.82 -9.40 -5.10
CA ALA A 16 2.22 -9.24 -4.72
C ALA A 16 3.17 -9.19 -5.94
N ILE A 17 2.90 -9.95 -7.00
CA ILE A 17 3.70 -9.88 -8.23
C ILE A 17 3.52 -8.53 -8.94
N LEU A 18 2.31 -7.98 -8.92
CA LEU A 18 1.95 -6.80 -9.72
C LEU A 18 1.99 -5.46 -8.96
N HIS A 19 2.10 -5.46 -7.63
CA HIS A 19 1.98 -4.21 -6.83
C HIS A 19 2.93 -3.10 -7.29
N ASP A 20 4.16 -3.47 -7.67
CA ASP A 20 5.24 -2.58 -8.08
C ASP A 20 5.40 -2.43 -9.61
N VAL A 21 4.43 -2.90 -10.41
CA VAL A 21 4.56 -2.98 -11.89
C VAL A 21 4.88 -1.63 -12.57
N ALA A 22 4.52 -0.52 -11.92
CA ALA A 22 4.79 0.83 -12.41
C ALA A 22 5.94 1.55 -11.68
N LYS A 23 6.59 0.95 -10.67
CA LYS A 23 7.59 1.60 -9.79
C LYS A 23 8.76 2.23 -10.53
N TYR A 24 9.23 1.57 -11.58
CA TYR A 24 10.37 2.02 -12.38
C TYR A 24 9.98 2.75 -13.67
N TRP A 25 8.70 3.11 -13.82
CA TRP A 25 8.29 3.96 -14.95
C TRP A 25 8.86 5.36 -14.80
N GLN A 26 9.10 6.01 -15.94
CA GLN A 26 9.40 7.43 -15.95
C GLN A 26 8.24 8.21 -15.30
N THR A 27 8.58 9.14 -14.41
CA THR A 27 7.60 9.99 -13.72
C THR A 27 6.63 10.68 -14.67
N SER A 28 7.12 11.18 -15.81
CA SER A 28 6.29 11.82 -16.85
C SER A 28 5.23 10.89 -17.42
N ARG A 29 5.56 9.60 -17.56
CA ARG A 29 4.62 8.57 -18.00
C ARG A 29 3.56 8.29 -16.94
N MET A 30 3.93 8.20 -15.67
CA MET A 30 2.97 8.04 -14.58
C MET A 30 2.04 9.26 -14.47
N GLU A 31 2.59 10.47 -14.59
CA GLU A 31 1.79 11.71 -14.60
C GLU A 31 0.79 11.75 -15.77
N ALA A 32 1.21 11.35 -16.97
CA ALA A 32 0.31 11.27 -18.12
C ALA A 32 -0.86 10.31 -17.84
N VAL A 33 -0.58 9.11 -17.32
CA VAL A 33 -1.64 8.17 -16.92
C VAL A 33 -2.56 8.78 -15.88
N ILE A 34 -2.04 9.46 -14.86
CA ILE A 34 -2.87 10.10 -13.83
C ILE A 34 -3.84 11.11 -14.43
N ARG A 35 -3.35 11.96 -15.35
CA ARG A 35 -4.15 13.03 -15.97
C ARG A 35 -5.14 12.51 -17.00
N GLU A 36 -4.70 11.61 -17.87
CA GLU A 36 -5.45 11.18 -19.06
C GLU A 36 -6.50 10.11 -18.73
N GLN A 37 -6.24 9.29 -17.71
CA GLN A 37 -7.10 8.15 -17.35
C GLN A 37 -8.02 8.44 -16.16
N GLY A 38 -8.06 9.70 -15.69
CA GLY A 38 -8.97 10.13 -14.64
C GLY A 38 -8.67 9.56 -13.25
N LEU A 39 -7.40 9.21 -12.97
CA LEU A 39 -6.98 8.90 -11.60
C LEU A 39 -7.05 10.17 -10.72
N PRO A 40 -7.06 10.04 -9.38
CA PRO A 40 -7.17 11.19 -8.48
C PRO A 40 -6.08 12.24 -8.75
N ALA A 41 -6.49 13.42 -9.20
CA ALA A 41 -5.56 14.48 -9.63
C ALA A 41 -4.76 15.09 -8.46
N ASP A 42 -5.26 14.95 -7.23
CA ASP A 42 -4.58 15.39 -6.01
C ASP A 42 -3.28 14.61 -5.76
N LEU A 43 -3.12 13.38 -6.28
CA LEU A 43 -1.87 12.61 -6.22
C LEU A 43 -0.66 13.43 -6.69
N LEU A 44 -0.85 14.28 -7.70
CA LEU A 44 0.20 15.11 -8.29
C LEU A 44 0.72 16.21 -7.34
N LEU A 45 0.06 16.41 -6.21
CA LEU A 45 0.44 17.37 -5.17
C LEU A 45 1.31 16.76 -4.06
N TYR A 46 1.62 15.46 -4.16
CA TYR A 46 2.37 14.65 -3.18
C TYR A 46 3.61 14.01 -3.81
N ASP A 47 4.34 13.22 -3.01
CA ASP A 47 5.55 12.55 -3.45
C ASP A 47 5.28 11.59 -4.63
N LYS A 48 6.19 11.59 -5.61
CA LYS A 48 6.09 10.80 -6.84
C LYS A 48 6.17 9.30 -6.57
N GLU A 49 6.84 8.91 -5.48
CA GLU A 49 6.88 7.53 -5.02
C GLU A 49 5.48 7.00 -4.71
N LEU A 50 4.47 7.84 -4.45
CA LEU A 50 3.09 7.38 -4.23
C LEU A 50 2.40 6.91 -5.53
N TRP A 51 2.82 7.43 -6.68
CA TRP A 51 2.06 7.34 -7.93
C TRP A 51 2.03 5.94 -8.51
N HIS A 52 3.06 5.13 -8.25
CA HIS A 52 3.19 3.80 -8.83
C HIS A 52 2.09 2.84 -8.37
N ALA A 53 1.51 3.01 -7.19
CA ALA A 53 0.43 2.15 -6.72
C ALA A 53 -0.87 2.32 -7.54
N PRO A 54 -1.48 3.52 -7.62
CA PRO A 54 -2.68 3.73 -8.44
C PRO A 54 -2.42 3.56 -9.93
N VAL A 55 -1.24 3.95 -10.43
CA VAL A 55 -0.85 3.70 -11.83
C VAL A 55 -0.64 2.20 -12.06
N GLY A 56 -0.07 1.48 -11.10
CA GLY A 56 0.14 0.04 -11.16
C GLY A 56 -1.17 -0.73 -11.26
N ALA A 57 -2.19 -0.31 -10.50
CA ALA A 57 -3.54 -0.88 -10.60
C ALA A 57 -4.16 -0.64 -11.99
N PHE A 58 -4.02 0.57 -12.54
CA PHE A 58 -4.45 0.87 -13.91
C PHE A 58 -3.74 -0.04 -14.93
N VAL A 59 -2.43 -0.24 -14.78
CA VAL A 59 -1.63 -1.10 -15.66
C VAL A 59 -2.03 -2.57 -15.53
N ALA A 60 -2.23 -3.07 -14.31
CA ALA A 60 -2.70 -4.43 -14.05
C ALA A 60 -4.03 -4.71 -14.76
N GLU A 61 -4.98 -3.77 -14.68
CA GLU A 61 -6.27 -3.87 -15.36
C GLU A 61 -6.12 -3.86 -16.89
N HIS A 62 -5.44 -2.84 -17.44
CA HIS A 62 -5.47 -2.57 -18.89
C HIS A 62 -4.45 -3.36 -19.70
N HIS A 63 -3.32 -3.75 -19.11
CA HIS A 63 -2.24 -4.44 -19.82
C HIS A 63 -2.17 -5.93 -19.47
N PHE A 64 -2.55 -6.31 -18.25
CA PHE A 64 -2.51 -7.70 -17.78
C PHE A 64 -3.92 -8.33 -17.72
N GLY A 65 -4.98 -7.56 -18.00
CA GLY A 65 -6.35 -8.07 -18.07
C GLY A 65 -6.92 -8.50 -16.71
N ILE A 66 -6.37 -7.96 -15.62
CA ILE A 66 -6.86 -8.28 -14.28
C ILE A 66 -8.21 -7.61 -14.06
N THR A 67 -9.25 -8.40 -13.77
CA THR A 67 -10.61 -7.90 -13.52
C THR A 67 -11.05 -8.07 -12.06
N ASP A 68 -10.25 -8.74 -11.23
CA ASP A 68 -10.57 -8.94 -9.82
C ASP A 68 -10.34 -7.64 -9.03
N SER A 69 -11.43 -7.02 -8.58
CA SER A 69 -11.37 -5.75 -7.86
C SER A 69 -10.61 -5.84 -6.53
N MET A 70 -10.60 -7.01 -5.86
CA MET A 70 -9.82 -7.17 -4.63
C MET A 70 -8.32 -7.13 -4.90
N VAL A 71 -7.87 -7.71 -6.03
CA VAL A 71 -6.46 -7.66 -6.46
C VAL A 71 -6.10 -6.24 -6.89
N LEU A 72 -6.94 -5.60 -7.70
CA LEU A 72 -6.71 -4.23 -8.18
C LEU A 72 -6.66 -3.22 -7.03
N ASP A 73 -7.55 -3.33 -6.04
CA ASP A 73 -7.55 -2.47 -4.86
C ASP A 73 -6.31 -2.71 -3.99
N ALA A 74 -5.92 -3.96 -3.77
CA ALA A 74 -4.72 -4.27 -3.01
C ALA A 74 -3.47 -3.66 -3.65
N ILE A 75 -3.37 -3.68 -4.98
CA ILE A 75 -2.31 -2.97 -5.72
C ILE A 75 -2.46 -1.45 -5.57
N ARG A 76 -3.67 -0.90 -5.77
CA ARG A 76 -3.94 0.54 -5.77
C ARG A 76 -3.57 1.22 -4.45
N TYR A 77 -3.80 0.52 -3.33
CA TYR A 77 -3.67 1.08 -1.99
C TYR A 77 -2.46 0.54 -1.21
N HIS A 78 -1.57 -0.26 -1.81
CA HIS A 78 -0.47 -0.89 -1.05
C HIS A 78 0.50 0.13 -0.42
N THR A 79 0.72 1.30 -1.04
CA THR A 79 1.62 2.32 -0.49
C THR A 79 0.93 3.24 0.53
N SER A 80 -0.29 3.69 0.24
CA SER A 80 -0.98 4.70 1.04
C SER A 80 -1.90 4.11 2.10
N GLY A 81 -2.38 2.88 1.91
CA GLY A 81 -3.56 2.39 2.60
C GLY A 81 -4.84 3.12 2.20
N ARG A 82 -5.95 2.74 2.84
CA ARG A 82 -7.22 3.45 2.82
C ARG A 82 -7.98 3.17 4.11
N GLU A 83 -9.04 3.94 4.39
CA GLU A 83 -10.02 3.49 5.40
C GLU A 83 -10.65 2.17 4.96
N ASP A 84 -11.06 1.35 5.93
CA ASP A 84 -11.70 0.06 5.64
C ASP A 84 -10.85 -0.89 4.78
N MET A 85 -9.52 -0.89 5.00
CA MET A 85 -8.62 -1.83 4.33
C MET A 85 -9.18 -3.26 4.43
N THR A 86 -9.35 -3.91 3.28
CA THR A 86 -9.71 -5.33 3.23
C THR A 86 -8.58 -6.16 3.80
N LEU A 87 -8.85 -7.43 4.13
CA LEU A 87 -7.79 -8.36 4.51
C LEU A 87 -6.68 -8.44 3.44
N MET A 88 -7.05 -8.36 2.16
CA MET A 88 -6.09 -8.38 1.05
C MET A 88 -5.24 -7.11 1.01
N ASP A 89 -5.86 -5.94 1.13
CA ASP A 89 -5.16 -4.64 1.19
C ASP A 89 -4.10 -4.67 2.30
N LYS A 90 -4.50 -5.17 3.48
CA LYS A 90 -3.62 -5.28 4.65
C LYS A 90 -2.44 -6.21 4.41
N ILE A 91 -2.69 -7.38 3.81
CA ILE A 91 -1.65 -8.37 3.51
C ILE A 91 -0.63 -7.80 2.53
N VAL A 92 -1.07 -7.20 1.42
CA VAL A 92 -0.16 -6.71 0.37
C VAL A 92 0.62 -5.50 0.86
N CYS A 93 -0.05 -4.55 1.51
CA CYS A 93 0.60 -3.38 2.11
C CYS A 93 1.67 -3.78 3.13
N LEU A 94 1.33 -4.67 4.08
CA LEU A 94 2.29 -5.08 5.10
C LEU A 94 3.43 -5.92 4.52
N ALA A 95 3.16 -6.76 3.52
CA ALA A 95 4.18 -7.55 2.84
C ALA A 95 5.25 -6.65 2.19
N ASP A 96 4.87 -5.55 1.53
CA ASP A 96 5.81 -4.58 0.96
C ASP A 96 6.68 -3.90 2.03
N TYR A 97 6.11 -3.56 3.19
CA TYR A 97 6.88 -2.99 4.30
C TYR A 97 7.97 -3.91 4.84
N MET A 98 7.74 -5.22 4.83
CA MET A 98 8.53 -6.17 5.61
C MET A 98 9.28 -7.20 4.76
N GLU A 99 9.24 -7.08 3.43
CA GLU A 99 9.94 -8.00 2.54
C GLU A 99 11.42 -8.14 2.93
N PRO A 100 12.08 -9.28 2.66
CA PRO A 100 13.43 -9.54 3.15
C PRO A 100 14.47 -8.49 2.74
N GLY A 101 14.29 -7.81 1.60
CA GLY A 101 15.18 -6.77 1.11
C GLY A 101 15.04 -5.41 1.80
N ARG A 102 14.01 -5.18 2.62
CA ARG A 102 13.78 -3.90 3.30
C ARG A 102 14.67 -3.76 4.52
N GLU A 103 15.41 -2.66 4.58
CA GLU A 103 16.24 -2.26 5.72
C GLU A 103 15.96 -0.80 6.09
N PHE A 104 15.27 -0.57 7.20
CA PHE A 104 15.02 0.76 7.75
C PHE A 104 14.73 0.68 9.26
N PRO A 105 14.91 1.78 10.02
CA PRO A 105 14.61 1.79 11.45
C PRO A 105 13.17 1.35 11.74
N GLY A 106 13.02 0.30 12.55
CA GLY A 106 11.71 -0.24 12.96
C GLY A 106 11.19 -1.40 12.11
N VAL A 107 11.85 -1.78 11.00
CA VAL A 107 11.39 -2.91 10.16
C VAL A 107 11.32 -4.23 10.93
N ASP A 108 12.26 -4.49 11.84
CA ASP A 108 12.27 -5.73 12.63
C ASP A 108 11.12 -5.79 13.63
N HIS A 109 10.73 -4.64 14.20
CA HIS A 109 9.55 -4.55 15.05
C HIS A 109 8.26 -4.80 14.26
N ILE A 110 8.17 -4.29 13.02
CA ILE A 110 7.04 -4.57 12.12
C ILE A 110 6.98 -6.07 11.80
N ARG A 111 8.13 -6.71 11.51
CA ARG A 111 8.24 -8.17 11.25
C ARG A 111 7.82 -9.00 12.46
N GLU A 112 8.19 -8.60 13.67
CA GLU A 112 7.75 -9.24 14.91
C GLU A 112 6.23 -9.14 15.08
N LEU A 113 5.68 -7.91 14.98
CA LEU A 113 4.24 -7.68 15.13
C LEU A 113 3.42 -8.43 14.07
N SER A 114 3.93 -8.56 12.84
CA SER A 114 3.23 -9.29 11.77
C SER A 114 3.09 -10.79 12.05
N GLY A 115 3.83 -11.32 13.03
CA GLY A 115 3.68 -12.64 13.61
C GLY A 115 2.39 -12.82 14.43
N HIS A 116 1.87 -11.73 14.99
CA HIS A 116 0.88 -11.76 16.06
C HIS A 116 -0.40 -10.99 15.72
N ASP A 117 -0.28 -9.82 15.10
CA ASP A 117 -1.40 -8.90 14.87
C ASP A 117 -1.16 -8.04 13.63
N LEU A 118 -1.94 -8.32 12.59
CA LEU A 118 -1.88 -7.64 11.29
C LEU A 118 -2.15 -6.13 11.41
N ASN A 119 -3.09 -5.73 12.27
CA ASN A 119 -3.43 -4.31 12.42
C ASN A 119 -2.33 -3.56 13.15
N LYS A 120 -1.78 -4.13 14.23
CA LYS A 120 -0.66 -3.49 14.97
C LYS A 120 0.58 -3.35 14.11
N ALA A 121 0.91 -4.36 13.30
CA ALA A 121 2.03 -4.31 12.38
C ALA A 121 1.87 -3.21 11.31
N LEU A 122 0.67 -3.05 10.74
CA LEU A 122 0.37 -1.97 9.80
C LEU A 122 0.39 -0.59 10.45
N ILE A 123 -0.13 -0.45 11.67
CA ILE A 123 -0.04 0.82 12.43
C ILE A 123 1.43 1.20 12.60
N ALA A 124 2.31 0.26 12.98
CA ALA A 124 3.74 0.50 13.08
C ALA A 124 4.39 0.87 11.73
N GLY A 125 3.96 0.24 10.63
CA GLY A 125 4.38 0.60 9.27
C GLY A 125 4.01 2.03 8.91
N PHE A 126 2.75 2.41 9.10
CA PHE A 126 2.28 3.78 8.84
C PHE A 126 2.94 4.81 9.77
N ASP A 127 3.16 4.48 11.05
CA ASP A 127 3.91 5.32 12.00
C ASP A 127 5.33 5.61 11.51
N SER A 128 6.01 4.60 10.97
CA SER A 128 7.34 4.74 10.39
C SER A 128 7.33 5.66 9.17
N THR A 129 6.40 5.45 8.24
CA THR A 129 6.25 6.31 7.05
C THR A 129 5.91 7.75 7.42
N ILE A 130 4.98 7.98 8.34
CA ILE A 130 4.58 9.32 8.78
C ILE A 130 5.75 10.02 9.45
N THR A 131 6.43 9.36 10.38
CA THR A 131 7.61 9.90 11.06
C THR A 131 8.69 10.29 10.06
N TYR A 132 8.96 9.43 9.07
CA TYR A 132 9.92 9.71 8.00
C TYR A 132 9.51 10.95 7.19
N LEU A 133 8.26 11.05 6.75
CA LEU A 133 7.78 12.19 5.96
C LEU A 133 7.81 13.50 6.76
N LEU A 134 7.45 13.47 8.05
CA LEU A 134 7.57 14.61 8.95
C LEU A 134 9.01 15.08 9.08
N ALA A 135 9.96 14.15 9.28
CA ALA A 135 11.38 14.48 9.40
C ALA A 135 11.96 15.10 8.11
N GLN A 136 11.41 14.75 6.95
CA GLN A 136 11.78 15.33 5.66
C GLN A 136 11.02 16.61 5.31
N GLY A 137 10.07 17.06 6.14
CA GLY A 137 9.20 18.20 5.82
C GLY A 137 8.30 17.98 4.60
N LYS A 138 8.01 16.71 4.26
CA LYS A 138 7.20 16.33 3.09
C LYS A 138 5.71 16.31 3.44
N ARG A 139 4.86 16.53 2.42
CA ARG A 139 3.40 16.38 2.57
C ARG A 139 3.05 14.91 2.74
N ILE A 140 2.15 14.61 3.67
CA ILE A 140 1.64 13.25 3.90
C ILE A 140 0.31 13.11 3.17
N TYR A 141 0.17 12.02 2.41
CA TYR A 141 -1.06 11.77 1.68
C TYR A 141 -2.23 11.49 2.67
N PRO A 142 -3.42 12.11 2.49
CA PRO A 142 -4.50 12.00 3.47
C PRO A 142 -4.94 10.56 3.76
N LEU A 143 -4.95 9.68 2.74
CA LEU A 143 -5.32 8.27 2.94
C LEU A 143 -4.38 7.54 3.90
N THR A 144 -3.10 7.91 3.96
CA THR A 144 -2.15 7.31 4.92
C THR A 144 -2.51 7.63 6.36
N ILE A 145 -2.94 8.86 6.62
CA ILE A 145 -3.43 9.25 7.94
C ILE A 145 -4.76 8.57 8.26
N ALA A 146 -5.67 8.52 7.28
CA ALA A 146 -6.99 7.94 7.45
C ALA A 146 -6.92 6.43 7.72
N ALA A 147 -6.14 5.69 6.92
CA ALA A 147 -5.89 4.25 7.09
C ALA A 147 -5.33 3.94 8.48
N ARG A 148 -4.32 4.70 8.92
CA ARG A 148 -3.74 4.54 10.26
C ARG A 148 -4.78 4.77 11.36
N ASN A 149 -5.56 5.85 11.27
CA ASN A 149 -6.54 6.18 12.31
C ASN A 149 -7.66 5.13 12.38
N ASP A 150 -8.14 4.66 11.23
CA ASP A 150 -9.13 3.57 11.15
C ASP A 150 -8.62 2.28 11.81
N LEU A 151 -7.37 1.89 11.54
CA LEU A 151 -6.74 0.74 12.19
C LEU A 151 -6.65 0.90 13.72
N ILE A 152 -6.35 2.10 14.22
CA ILE A 152 -6.31 2.37 15.67
C ILE A 152 -7.69 2.25 16.31
N VAL A 153 -8.74 2.73 15.66
CA VAL A 153 -10.12 2.59 16.16
C VAL A 153 -10.48 1.11 16.22
N LYS A 154 -10.29 0.37 15.13
CA LYS A 154 -10.61 -1.06 15.05
C LYS A 154 -9.81 -1.92 16.02
N ALA A 155 -8.56 -1.56 16.30
CA ALA A 155 -7.72 -2.26 17.27
C ALA A 155 -8.15 -2.05 18.74
N ARG A 156 -8.97 -1.04 19.04
CA ARG A 156 -9.55 -0.81 20.37
C ARG A 156 -10.87 -1.53 20.59
N GLU A 157 -11.53 -1.91 19.51
CA GLU A 157 -12.84 -2.57 19.50
C GLU A 157 -12.74 -4.11 19.48
N ALA A 158 -11.54 -4.64 19.18
CA ALA A 158 -11.21 -6.07 19.16
C ALA A 158 -10.63 -6.55 20.51
#